data_AF-A0AB40B880-F1
#
_entry.id   AF-A0AB40B880-F1
#
_cell.length_a   1.000
_cell.length_b   1.000
_cell.length_c   1.000
_cell.angle_alpha   90.00
_cell.angle_beta   90.00
_cell.angle_gamma   90.00
#
_symmetry.space_group_name_H-M   'P 1'
#
loop_
_entity.id
_entity.type
_entity.pdbx_description
1 polymer ?
#
loop_
_entity_poly.entity_id
_entity_poly.type
_entity_poly.pdbx_seq_one_letter_code
_entity_poly.pdbx_strand_id
1 'polypeptide(L)'
;MAGGSIPSTPLLKDKLDIIIPTIRNLDSLEMWRVFFQQYHFIIVQDGNPSRTIKISEGFDYELHNRDDINRILGPKASCIWFKDSACWCFGFMISTKKYILTIDDDCFIAKDPFGKEINALEQHIKKTCS
;
A
#
# COMPACT_ATOMS: atom_id res chain seq x y z
N MET A 1 -10.54 11.34 -30.95
CA MET A 1 -11.43 10.31 -30.41
C MET A 1 -10.60 9.43 -29.48
N ALA A 2 -10.61 9.71 -28.18
CA ALA A 2 -9.89 8.92 -27.21
C ALA A 2 -10.60 7.56 -27.06
N GLY A 3 -9.96 6.50 -27.55
CA GLY A 3 -10.40 5.14 -27.28
C GLY A 3 -10.17 4.84 -25.80
N GLY A 4 -11.20 5.05 -24.98
CA GLY A 4 -11.21 4.59 -23.60
C GLY A 4 -11.07 3.07 -23.60
N SER A 5 -9.88 2.55 -23.29
CA SER A 5 -9.68 1.14 -23.03
C SER A 5 -10.56 0.77 -21.83
N ILE A 6 -11.47 -0.17 -22.04
CA ILE A 6 -12.24 -0.81 -20.96
C ILE A 6 -11.22 -1.22 -19.88
N PRO A 7 -11.37 -0.80 -18.61
CA PRO A 7 -10.44 -1.24 -17.57
C PRO A 7 -10.49 -2.76 -17.53
N SER A 8 -9.36 -3.39 -17.86
CA SER A 8 -9.18 -4.81 -17.64
C SER A 8 -9.49 -5.10 -16.18
N THR A 9 -10.25 -6.16 -15.91
CA THR A 9 -10.55 -6.55 -14.53
C THR A 9 -9.24 -6.63 -13.75
N PRO A 10 -9.10 -5.90 -12.65
CA PRO A 10 -7.85 -5.86 -11.93
C PRO A 10 -7.46 -7.22 -11.38
N LEU A 11 -6.23 -7.62 -11.67
CA LEU A 11 -5.70 -8.92 -11.27
C LEU A 11 -5.60 -8.97 -9.75
N LEU A 12 -6.12 -10.06 -9.16
CA LEU A 12 -6.02 -10.31 -7.71
C LEU A 12 -6.71 -9.26 -6.81
N LYS A 13 -7.61 -8.43 -7.32
CA LYS A 13 -8.31 -7.37 -6.55
C LYS A 13 -8.72 -7.79 -5.14
N ASP A 14 -9.51 -8.86 -5.02
CA ASP A 14 -10.05 -9.35 -3.75
C ASP A 14 -9.08 -10.28 -3.00
N LYS A 15 -7.88 -10.50 -3.55
CA LYS A 15 -6.88 -11.45 -3.04
C LYS A 15 -5.53 -10.79 -2.71
N LEU A 16 -5.38 -9.49 -2.95
CA LEU A 16 -4.17 -8.71 -2.73
C LEU A 16 -4.43 -7.55 -1.76
N ASP A 17 -3.58 -7.43 -0.74
CA ASP A 17 -3.43 -6.20 0.06
C ASP A 17 -2.13 -5.49 -0.31
N ILE A 18 -2.18 -4.16 -0.35
CA ILE A 18 -0.99 -3.32 -0.49
C ILE A 18 -0.62 -2.77 0.89
N ILE A 19 0.57 -3.07 1.38
CA ILE A 19 1.07 -2.54 2.66
C ILE A 19 2.00 -1.35 2.40
N ILE A 20 1.74 -0.25 3.10
CA ILE A 20 2.57 0.97 3.02
C ILE A 20 2.97 1.39 4.43
N PRO A 21 4.25 1.27 4.82
CA PRO A 21 4.74 1.98 6.00
C PRO A 21 4.92 3.46 5.66
N THR A 22 4.59 4.36 6.58
CA THR A 22 4.80 5.79 6.34
C THR A 22 4.96 6.63 7.59
N ILE A 23 5.76 7.68 7.50
CA ILE A 23 5.90 8.74 8.53
C ILE A 23 5.22 10.06 8.12
N ARG A 24 4.63 10.14 6.93
CA ARG A 24 4.18 11.38 6.25
C ARG A 24 2.86 11.17 5.52
N ASN A 25 2.32 12.24 4.94
CA ASN A 25 1.13 12.14 4.10
C ASN A 25 1.43 11.32 2.84
N LEU A 26 0.41 10.62 2.34
CA LEU A 26 0.50 9.75 1.17
C LEU A 26 -0.05 10.43 -0.09
N ASP A 27 0.33 11.69 -0.33
CA ASP A 27 -0.08 12.45 -1.52
C ASP A 27 0.41 11.78 -2.82
N SER A 28 1.49 10.99 -2.74
CA SER A 28 2.05 10.17 -3.83
C SER A 28 1.06 9.12 -4.37
N LEU A 29 0.06 8.70 -3.57
CA LEU A 29 -0.96 7.76 -4.02
C LEU A 29 -1.85 8.31 -5.14
N GLU A 30 -1.98 9.63 -5.26
CA GLU A 30 -2.73 10.23 -6.37
C GLU A 30 -2.14 9.85 -7.73
N MET A 31 -0.81 9.81 -7.83
CA MET A 31 -0.15 9.37 -9.05
C MET A 31 -0.54 7.92 -9.35
N TRP A 32 -0.51 7.06 -8.33
CA TRP A 32 -0.87 5.65 -8.43
C TRP A 32 -2.37 5.36 -8.59
N ARG A 33 -3.25 6.35 -8.51
CA ARG A 33 -4.71 6.16 -8.43
C ARG A 33 -5.25 5.23 -9.51
N VAL A 34 -4.85 5.45 -10.76
CA VAL A 34 -5.30 4.66 -11.92
C VAL A 34 -4.94 3.17 -11.81
N PHE A 35 -3.91 2.83 -11.03
CA PHE A 35 -3.46 1.45 -10.84
C PHE A 35 -3.91 0.87 -9.50
N PHE A 36 -3.89 1.66 -8.42
CA PHE A 36 -4.05 1.12 -7.06
C PHE A 36 -5.41 1.35 -6.41
N GLN A 37 -6.25 2.29 -6.89
CA GLN A 37 -7.50 2.65 -6.20
C GLN A 37 -8.45 1.46 -5.97
N GLN A 38 -8.36 0.45 -6.81
CA GLN A 38 -9.16 -0.77 -6.77
C GLN A 38 -8.71 -1.81 -5.73
N TYR A 39 -7.55 -1.65 -5.11
CA TYR A 39 -7.04 -2.55 -4.06
C TYR A 39 -7.23 -1.95 -2.68
N HIS A 40 -7.27 -2.82 -1.68
CA HIS A 40 -7.28 -2.42 -0.28
C HIS A 40 -5.85 -2.21 0.22
N PHE A 41 -5.67 -1.23 1.09
CA PHE A 41 -4.38 -0.91 1.69
C PHE A 41 -4.37 -1.18 3.18
N ILE A 42 -3.23 -1.63 3.68
CA ILE A 42 -2.91 -1.64 5.10
C ILE A 42 -1.76 -0.65 5.30
N ILE A 43 -2.09 0.51 5.86
CA ILE A 43 -1.12 1.58 6.09
C ILE A 43 -0.66 1.47 7.53
N VAL A 44 0.66 1.40 7.71
CA VAL A 44 1.26 1.37 9.04
C VAL A 44 1.99 2.69 9.27
N GLN A 45 1.45 3.48 10.18
CA GLN A 45 2.07 4.74 10.58
C GLN A 45 3.29 4.47 11.46
N ASP A 46 4.43 4.87 10.94
CA ASP A 46 5.69 4.95 11.67
C ASP A 46 5.86 6.33 12.32
N GLY A 47 6.73 6.42 13.33
CA GLY A 47 7.02 7.65 14.05
C GLY A 47 5.98 8.02 15.11
N ASN A 48 5.62 9.31 15.19
CA ASN A 48 4.76 9.84 16.25
C ASN A 48 3.28 9.47 15.99
N PRO A 49 2.64 8.64 16.85
CA PRO A 49 1.25 8.21 16.66
C PRO A 49 0.23 9.35 16.80
N SER A 50 0.58 10.46 17.46
CA SER A 50 -0.30 11.63 17.60
C SER A 50 -0.33 12.50 16.35
N ARG A 51 0.53 12.26 15.36
CA ARG A 51 0.50 12.98 14.09
C ARG A 51 -0.60 12.40 13.21
N THR A 52 -1.49 13.24 12.68
CA THR A 52 -2.43 12.81 11.66
C THR A 52 -1.73 12.66 10.31
N ILE A 53 -1.80 11.47 9.73
CA ILE A 53 -1.39 11.21 8.35
C ILE A 53 -2.59 11.43 7.44
N LYS A 54 -2.42 12.25 6.40
CA LYS A 54 -3.45 12.45 5.37
C LYS A 54 -3.27 11.45 4.25
N ILE A 55 -4.39 10.86 3.85
CA ILE A 55 -4.51 9.91 2.75
C ILE A 55 -5.58 10.46 1.83
N SER A 56 -5.32 10.40 0.53
CA SER A 56 -6.25 10.81 -0.51
C SER A 56 -7.62 10.12 -0.38
N GLU A 57 -8.67 10.86 -0.73
CA GLU A 57 -10.03 10.31 -0.68
C GLU A 57 -10.26 9.22 -1.74
N GLY A 58 -11.17 8.30 -1.43
CA GLY A 58 -11.63 7.25 -2.34
C GLY A 58 -10.72 6.02 -2.44
N PHE A 59 -9.67 5.93 -1.62
CA PHE A 59 -8.94 4.68 -1.38
C PHE A 59 -9.59 3.87 -0.25
N ASP A 60 -9.60 2.55 -0.40
CA ASP A 60 -10.06 1.61 0.63
C ASP A 60 -8.87 1.19 1.50
N TYR A 61 -8.85 1.54 2.78
CA TYR A 61 -7.68 1.29 3.63
C TYR A 61 -8.02 1.13 5.11
N GLU A 62 -7.11 0.44 5.80
CA GLU A 62 -6.94 0.50 7.25
C GLU A 62 -5.64 1.27 7.60
N LEU A 63 -5.69 2.09 8.65
CA LEU A 63 -4.53 2.81 9.18
C LEU A 63 -4.28 2.35 10.61
N HIS A 64 -3.07 1.84 10.87
CA HIS A 64 -2.64 1.38 12.19
C HIS A 64 -1.41 2.17 12.62
N ASN A 65 -1.42 2.70 13.84
CA ASN A 65 -0.25 3.35 14.43
C ASN A 65 0.32 2.52 15.60
N ARG A 66 1.32 3.06 16.28
CA ARG A 66 1.97 2.38 17.41
C ARG A 66 1.01 2.02 18.55
N ASP A 67 0.01 2.85 18.83
CA ASP A 67 -0.97 2.59 19.89
C ASP A 67 -1.90 1.44 19.51
N ASP A 68 -2.31 1.36 18.24
CA ASP A 68 -3.07 0.21 17.72
C ASP A 68 -2.27 -1.08 17.80
N ILE A 69 -1.01 -1.06 17.37
CA ILE A 69 -0.12 -2.22 17.41
C ILE A 69 0.09 -2.68 18.86
N ASN A 70 0.34 -1.76 19.78
CA ASN A 70 0.48 -2.07 21.21
C ASN A 70 -0.80 -2.68 21.78
N ARG A 71 -1.97 -2.15 21.42
CA ARG A 71 -3.28 -2.66 21.85
C ARG A 71 -3.58 -4.05 21.29
N ILE A 72 -3.24 -4.30 20.02
CA ILE A 72 -3.53 -5.56 19.32
C ILE A 72 -2.57 -6.68 19.74
N LEU A 73 -1.27 -6.39 19.83
CA LEU A 73 -0.25 -7.39 20.14
C LEU A 73 0.05 -7.51 21.65
N GLY A 74 -0.31 -6.50 22.45
CA GLY A 74 -0.08 -6.48 23.88
C GLY A 74 1.40 -6.68 24.23
N PRO A 75 1.74 -7.61 25.15
CA PRO A 75 3.13 -7.91 25.52
C PRO A 75 4.04 -8.32 24.35
N LYS A 76 3.47 -8.78 23.22
CA LYS A 76 4.23 -9.17 22.03
C LYS A 76 4.60 -8.00 21.13
N ALA A 77 4.07 -6.80 21.37
CA ALA A 77 4.28 -5.64 20.50
C ALA A 77 5.78 -5.28 20.29
N SER A 78 6.65 -5.67 21.23
CA SER A 78 8.10 -5.50 21.10
C SER A 78 8.73 -6.27 19.93
N CYS A 79 8.04 -7.23 19.31
CA CYS A 79 8.51 -7.89 18.09
C CYS A 79 8.40 -7.01 16.84
N ILE A 80 7.66 -5.90 16.91
CA ILE A 80 7.53 -4.94 15.81
C ILE A 80 8.43 -3.75 16.07
N TRP A 81 9.36 -3.55 15.14
CA TRP A 81 10.34 -2.49 15.22
C TRP A 81 9.87 -1.26 14.43
N PHE A 82 9.95 -0.08 15.05
CA PHE A 82 9.52 1.21 14.48
C PHE A 82 10.72 2.05 14.01
N LYS A 83 11.77 1.39 13.53
CA LYS A 83 12.90 2.06 12.91
C LYS A 83 12.95 1.64 11.45
N ASP A 84 13.30 2.59 10.59
CA ASP A 84 13.54 2.36 9.17
C ASP A 84 12.36 1.62 8.50
N SER A 85 11.11 1.99 8.84
CA SER A 85 9.87 1.45 8.25
C SER A 85 9.63 -0.06 8.46
N ALA A 86 10.36 -0.71 9.38
CA ALA A 86 10.15 -2.13 9.71
C ALA A 86 8.75 -2.44 10.30
N CYS A 87 7.96 -1.41 10.60
CA CYS A 87 6.59 -1.52 11.06
C CYS A 87 5.65 -2.17 10.02
N TRP A 88 6.01 -2.21 8.72
CA TRP A 88 5.23 -2.96 7.71
C TRP A 88 5.00 -4.42 8.09
N CYS A 89 5.84 -4.97 8.98
CA CYS A 89 5.75 -6.37 9.42
C CYS A 89 4.43 -6.63 10.15
N PHE A 90 3.86 -5.58 10.76
CA PHE A 90 2.53 -5.63 11.32
C PHE A 90 1.48 -5.94 10.25
N GLY A 91 1.55 -5.27 9.09
CA GLY A 91 0.63 -5.51 7.99
C GLY A 91 0.66 -6.97 7.50
N PHE A 92 1.84 -7.62 7.49
CA PHE A 92 1.94 -9.04 7.17
C PHE A 92 1.18 -9.94 8.13
N MET A 93 1.09 -9.55 9.40
CA MET A 93 0.40 -10.35 10.42
C MET A 93 -1.11 -10.18 10.39
N ILE A 94 -1.60 -9.00 9.99
CA ILE A 94 -3.05 -8.71 10.02
C ILE A 94 -3.75 -8.90 8.68
N SER A 95 -3.01 -8.90 7.56
CA SER A 95 -3.61 -9.19 6.26
C SER A 95 -4.19 -10.61 6.24
N THR A 96 -5.42 -10.72 5.77
CA THR A 96 -6.12 -12.00 5.58
C THR A 96 -6.12 -12.45 4.12
N LYS A 97 -5.52 -11.64 3.23
CA LYS A 97 -5.52 -11.88 1.80
C LYS A 97 -4.40 -12.82 1.38
N LYS A 98 -4.60 -13.49 0.24
CA LYS A 98 -3.67 -14.51 -0.27
C LYS A 98 -2.33 -13.92 -0.69
N TYR A 99 -2.32 -12.69 -1.18
CA TYR A 99 -1.15 -12.00 -1.66
C TYR A 99 -0.99 -10.67 -0.94
N ILE A 100 0.26 -10.27 -0.78
CA ILE A 100 0.64 -9.00 -0.19
C ILE A 100 1.69 -8.37 -1.10
N LEU A 101 1.55 -7.07 -1.38
CA LEU A 101 2.60 -6.25 -1.99
C LEU A 101 2.97 -5.12 -1.03
N THR A 102 4.25 -4.92 -0.78
CA THR A 102 4.75 -3.76 -0.04
C THR A 102 5.17 -2.65 -1.00
N ILE A 103 4.83 -1.41 -0.66
CA ILE A 103 5.23 -0.22 -1.42
C ILE A 103 5.69 0.85 -0.42
N ASP A 104 6.84 1.46 -0.68
CA ASP A 104 7.33 2.60 0.12
C ASP A 104 6.51 3.87 -0.15
N ASP A 105 6.43 4.74 0.85
CA ASP A 105 5.60 5.95 0.81
C ASP A 105 6.07 7.03 -0.18
N ASP A 106 7.30 6.91 -0.68
CA ASP A 106 7.88 7.73 -1.75
C ASP A 106 8.13 6.95 -3.05
N CYS A 107 7.44 5.84 -3.25
CA CYS A 107 7.44 5.16 -4.54
C CYS A 107 6.62 5.97 -5.56
N PHE A 108 7.21 6.30 -6.72
CA PHE A 108 6.56 7.03 -7.80
C PHE A 108 6.39 6.17 -9.05
N ILE A 109 5.39 6.48 -9.87
CA ILE A 109 5.17 5.80 -11.15
C ILE A 109 6.37 6.00 -12.08
N ALA A 110 6.92 4.89 -12.57
CA ALA A 110 7.90 4.90 -13.64
C ALA A 110 7.24 5.19 -15.00
N LYS A 111 7.97 5.89 -15.86
CA LYS A 111 7.56 6.16 -17.25
C LYS A 111 8.50 5.45 -18.22
N ASP A 112 7.95 4.99 -19.33
CA ASP A 112 8.75 4.44 -20.43
C ASP A 112 9.46 5.56 -21.22
N PRO A 113 10.33 5.24 -22.20
CA PRO A 113 11.00 6.25 -23.02
C PRO A 113 10.08 7.18 -23.82
N PHE A 114 8.79 6.84 -23.94
CA PHE A 114 7.77 7.67 -24.60
C PHE A 114 6.93 8.47 -23.60
N GLY A 115 7.27 8.42 -22.31
CA GLY A 115 6.58 9.12 -21.24
C GLY A 115 5.29 8.44 -20.76
N LYS A 116 5.02 7.21 -21.21
CA LYS A 116 3.83 6.46 -20.79
C LYS A 116 4.05 5.83 -19.43
N GLU A 117 3.07 5.97 -18.56
CA GLU A 117 3.07 5.38 -17.21
C GLU A 117 3.06 3.85 -17.25
N ILE A 118 3.89 3.26 -16.40
CA ILE A 118 4.09 1.82 -16.32
C ILE A 118 3.31 1.25 -15.13
N ASN A 119 2.39 0.32 -15.39
CA ASN A 119 1.72 -0.46 -14.35
C ASN A 119 2.65 -1.56 -13.81
N ALA A 120 3.58 -1.18 -12.95
CA ALA A 120 4.56 -2.10 -12.36
C ALA A 120 3.91 -3.23 -11.55
N LEU A 121 2.78 -2.95 -10.88
CA LEU A 121 2.01 -3.94 -10.11
C LEU A 121 1.49 -5.06 -11.02
N GLU A 122 0.82 -4.70 -12.13
CA GLU A 122 0.29 -5.70 -13.06
C GLU A 122 1.40 -6.56 -13.67
N GLN A 123 2.53 -5.94 -14.05
CA GLN A 123 3.68 -6.66 -14.57
C GLN A 123 4.27 -7.63 -13.54
N HIS A 124 4.38 -7.20 -12.28
CA HIS A 124 4.85 -8.05 -11.19
C HIS A 124 3.91 -9.25 -10.97
N ILE A 125 2.60 -9.03 -10.88
CA ILE A 125 1.61 -10.10 -10.73
C ILE A 125 1.73 -11.10 -11.88
N LYS A 126 1.76 -10.62 -13.13
CA LYS A 126 1.87 -11.49 -14.32
C LYS A 126 3.15 -12.32 -14.33
N LYS A 127 4.26 -11.80 -13.81
CA LYS A 127 5.53 -12.52 -13.78
C LYS A 127 5.61 -13.56 -12.65
N THR A 128 5.02 -13.26 -11.49
CA THR A 128 5.19 -14.07 -10.26
C THR A 128 4.05 -15.07 -10.04
N CYS A 129 2.86 -14.79 -10.56
CA CYS A 129 1.65 -15.61 -10.34
C CYS A 129 1.18 -16.35 -11.61
N SER A 130 1.99 -16.37 -12.67
CA SER A 130 1.74 -17.17 -13.88
C SER A 130 2.18 -18.62 -13.75
#